data_AF-G6XH84-F1
#
_entry.id   AF-G6XH84-F1
#
_cell.length_a   1.000
_cell.length_b   1.000
_cell.length_c   1.000
_cell.angle_alpha   90.00
_cell.angle_beta   90.00
_cell.angle_gamma   90.00
#
_symmetry.space_group_name_H-M   'P 1'
#
loop_
_entity.id
_entity.type
_entity.pdbx_description
1 polymer ?
#
loop_
_entity_poly.entity_id
_entity_poly.type
_entity_poly.pdbx_seq_one_letter_code
_entity_poly.pdbx_strand_id
1 'polypeptide(L)' 'MCNLYAQTSSQDEIRAIAQVLSDHTGNLPPMPDIYPDYAAPIVRNGKDGRELVLAR' A
#
# COMPACT_ATOMS: atom_id res chain seq x y z
N MET A 1 -3.36 -17.89 12.35
CA MET A 1 -3.62 -16.45 12.53
C MET A 1 -2.49 -15.73 11.84
N CYS A 2 -2.75 -14.92 10.82
CA CYS A 2 -1.69 -14.26 10.02
C CYS A 2 -1.50 -12.83 10.54
N ASN A 3 -0.45 -12.60 11.31
CA ASN A 3 -0.12 -11.32 11.93
C ASN A 3 1.24 -10.75 11.49
N LEU A 4 1.95 -11.45 10.60
CA LEU A 4 3.18 -10.99 9.95
C LEU A 4 3.03 -11.27 8.46
N TYR A 5 3.32 -10.25 7.65
CA TYR A 5 3.36 -10.37 6.20
C TYR A 5 4.39 -9.40 5.61
N ALA A 6 4.73 -9.64 4.35
CA ALA A 6 5.66 -8.83 3.58
C ALA A 6 4.94 -8.18 2.40
N GLN A 7 5.26 -6.91 2.13
CA GLN A 7 4.92 -6.22 0.90
C GLN A 7 6.18 -5.63 0.27
N THR A 8 6.78 -6.38 -0.64
CA THR A 8 8.04 -6.01 -1.31
C THR A 8 7.85 -5.52 -2.75
N SER A 9 6.62 -5.59 -3.28
CA SER A 9 6.33 -5.07 -4.63
C SER A 9 6.58 -3.57 -4.70
N SER A 10 7.05 -3.13 -5.86
CA SER A 10 7.25 -1.72 -6.14
C SER A 10 5.91 -0.97 -6.17
N GLN A 11 5.98 0.33 -5.92
CA GLN A 11 4.82 1.20 -5.98
C GLN A 11 4.12 1.15 -7.35
N ASP A 12 4.90 1.11 -8.44
CA ASP A 12 4.37 1.06 -9.80
C ASP A 12 3.65 -0.26 -10.11
N GLU A 13 4.13 -1.39 -9.59
CA GLU A 13 3.44 -2.66 -9.71
C GLU A 13 2.07 -2.62 -8.99
N ILE A 14 2.04 -2.08 -7.78
CA ILE A 14 0.78 -1.94 -7.02
C ILE A 14 -0.19 -1.04 -7.78
N ARG A 15 0.28 0.11 -8.31
CA ARG A 15 -0.55 1.01 -9.13
C ARG A 15 -1.10 0.33 -10.37
N ALA A 16 -0.27 -0.44 -11.08
CA ALA A 16 -0.66 -1.12 -12.31
C ALA A 16 -1.73 -2.20 -12.04
N ILE A 17 -1.54 -3.02 -10.99
CA ILE A 17 -2.47 -4.11 -10.63
C ILE A 17 -3.79 -3.54 -10.11
N ALA A 18 -3.73 -2.55 -9.22
CA ALA A 18 -4.91 -2.01 -8.58
C ALA A 18 -5.57 -0.85 -9.34
N GLN A 19 -4.97 -0.40 -10.44
CA GLN A 19 -5.42 0.75 -11.25
C GLN A 19 -5.61 2.00 -10.39
N VAL A 20 -4.58 2.33 -9.60
CA VAL A 20 -4.58 3.48 -8.69
C VAL A 20 -4.48 4.76 -9.50
N LEU A 21 -5.37 5.70 -9.21
CA LEU A 21 -5.46 7.00 -9.86
C LEU A 21 -4.68 8.09 -9.13
N SER A 22 -4.53 7.96 -7.81
CA SER A 22 -3.82 8.93 -6.98
C SER A 22 -2.97 8.22 -5.94
N ASP A 23 -1.70 8.60 -5.85
CA ASP A 23 -0.78 7.95 -4.93
C ASP A 23 -0.20 8.95 -3.95
N HIS A 24 -0.40 8.66 -2.66
CA HIS A 24 0.04 9.47 -1.55
C HIS A 24 1.14 8.80 -0.71
N THR A 25 1.68 7.65 -1.17
CA THR A 25 2.72 6.90 -0.45
C THR A 25 4.14 7.42 -0.67
N GLY A 26 4.37 8.31 -1.64
CA GLY A 26 5.69 8.89 -1.90
C GLY A 26 6.68 7.84 -2.41
N ASN A 27 7.90 7.77 -1.85
CA ASN A 27 8.86 6.70 -2.17
C ASN A 27 8.61 5.49 -1.26
N LEU A 28 7.74 4.57 -1.69
CA LEU A 28 7.37 3.38 -0.92
C LEU A 28 8.58 2.42 -0.80
N PRO A 29 9.17 2.22 0.39
CA PRO A 29 10.22 1.24 0.55
C PRO A 29 9.65 -0.18 0.54
N PRO A 30 10.43 -1.20 0.16
CA PRO A 30 10.03 -2.59 0.36
C PRO A 30 9.83 -2.84 1.87
N MET A 31 8.71 -3.46 2.23
CA MET A 31 8.34 -3.75 3.61
C MET A 31 8.34 -5.26 3.86
N PRO A 32 9.47 -5.86 4.22
CA PRO A 32 9.56 -7.31 4.44
C PRO A 32 8.82 -7.78 5.70
N ASP A 33 8.67 -6.91 6.70
CA ASP A 33 8.09 -7.25 8.00
C ASP A 33 7.03 -6.23 8.43
N ILE A 34 5.76 -6.54 8.17
CA ILE A 34 4.61 -5.74 8.62
C ILE A 34 3.87 -6.48 9.74
N TYR A 35 3.88 -5.87 10.93
CA TYR A 35 3.19 -6.33 12.13
C TYR A 35 1.87 -5.57 12.35
N PRO A 36 1.01 -6.00 13.30
CA PRO A 36 -0.15 -5.22 13.70
C PRO A 36 0.27 -3.82 14.18
N ASP A 37 -0.58 -2.83 13.94
CA ASP A 37 -0.37 -1.40 14.24
C ASP A 37 0.77 -0.70 13.47
N TYR A 38 1.43 -1.39 12.53
CA TYR A 38 2.42 -0.78 11.64
C TYR A 38 1.70 -0.11 10.46
N ALA A 39 2.27 1.00 10.00
CA ALA A 39 1.79 1.63 8.78
C ALA A 39 2.04 0.70 7.58
N ALA A 40 0.99 0.38 6.83
CA ALA A 40 1.03 -0.49 5.67
C ALA A 40 0.40 0.20 4.45
N PRO A 41 0.86 -0.12 3.23
CA PRO A 41 0.29 0.44 2.02
C PRO A 41 -1.05 -0.24 1.74
N ILE A 42 -2.10 0.57 1.61
CA ILE A 42 -3.44 0.11 1.27
C ILE A 42 -3.97 0.84 0.05
N VAL A 43 -4.70 0.12 -0.79
CA VAL A 43 -5.53 0.74 -1.82
C VAL A 43 -6.92 0.93 -1.25
N ARG A 44 -7.39 2.18 -1.24
CA ARG A 44 -8.76 2.52 -0.80
C ARG A 44 -9.49 3.31 -1.89
N ASN A 45 -10.81 3.32 -1.83
CA ASN A 45 -11.62 4.17 -2.69
C ASN A 45 -11.77 5.56 -2.05
N GLY A 46 -11.08 6.55 -2.61
CA GLY A 46 -11.23 7.96 -2.29
C GLY A 46 -12.33 8.63 -3.12
N LYS A 47 -12.46 9.96 -2.98
CA LYS A 47 -13.47 10.75 -3.71
C LYS A 47 -13.26 10.74 -5.22
N ASP A 48 -12.00 10.77 -5.65
CA ASP A 48 -11.61 10.86 -7.06
C ASP A 48 -11.26 9.49 -7.66
N GLY A 49 -11.46 8.41 -6.90
CA GLY A 49 -11.23 7.02 -7.32
C GLY A 49 -10.28 6.25 -6.41
N ARG A 50 -9.64 5.20 -6.94
CA ARG A 50 -8.71 4.37 -6.17
C ARG A 50 -7.45 5.15 -5.84
N GLU A 51 -7.13 5.24 -4.56
CA GLU A 51 -5.92 5.88 -4.06
C GLU A 51 -5.05 4.90 -3.28
N LEU A 52 -3.73 5.03 -3.41
CA LEU A 52 -2.74 4.29 -2.63
C LEU A 52 -2.26 5.17 -1.48
N VAL A 53 -2.42 4.70 -0.25
CA VAL A 53 -2.08 5.46 0.97
C VAL A 53 -1.39 4.55 1.99
N LEU A 54 -0.62 5.12 2.90
CA LEU A 54 -0.18 4.44 4.10
C LEU A 54 -1.24 4.59 5.20
N ALA A 55 -1.66 3.48 5.78
CA ALA A 55 -2.65 3.45 6.85
C ALA A 55 -2.20 2.52 7.99
N ARG A 56 -2.77 2.74 9.18
CA ARG A 56 -2.63 1.92 10.37
C ARG A 56 -4.01 1.57 10.90
#